data_AF-A0A4Q4UW66-F1
#
_entry.id   AF-A0A4Q4UW66-F1
#
_cell.length_a   1.000
_cell.length_b   1.000
_cell.length_c   1.000
_cell.angle_alpha   90.00
_cell.angle_beta   90.00
_cell.angle_gamma   90.00
#
_symmetry.space_group_name_H-M   'P 1'
#
loop_
_entity.id
_entity.type
_entity.pdbx_description
1 polymer ?
#
loop_
_entity_poly.entity_id
_entity_poly.type
_entity_poly.pdbx_seq_one_letter_code
_entity_poly.pdbx_strand_id
1 'polypeptide(L)'
;MGALVGINSVAIGLRILVRTRISKAFGYNDVILCVAFVGLCLTCAMAYGSLAFGYGRAHTKPEYDQTTATKFYVVCQITYLITLFVVKFSVAIVLYRLAECRNTIRRILQGSMIVLGIWGTVSVLIVALECLPLSVAWGVGDGNCVHPIVLANTGYSTSAIDIATGWLFALLPIALLWNVQLNTTTKVSVILLLGLGVLYYYAAEVSGRFIAVENIFS
;
A
#
# COMPACT_ATOMS: atom_id res chain seq x y z
N MET A 1 14.32 -3.80 -0.66
CA MET A 1 13.42 -3.35 -1.74
C MET A 1 13.59 -4.19 -3.00
N GLY A 2 14.80 -4.36 -3.56
CA GLY A 2 15.02 -5.16 -4.77
C GLY A 2 14.49 -6.61 -4.76
N ALA A 3 14.70 -7.37 -3.68
CA ALA A 3 14.20 -8.75 -3.59
C ALA A 3 12.68 -8.87 -3.69
N LEU A 4 11.94 -7.95 -3.05
CA LEU A 4 10.48 -7.91 -3.10
C LEU A 4 9.99 -7.60 -4.51
N VAL A 5 10.61 -6.65 -5.21
CA VAL A 5 10.27 -6.35 -6.62
C VAL A 5 10.53 -7.57 -7.51
N GLY A 6 11.66 -8.27 -7.32
CA GLY A 6 11.98 -9.49 -8.06
C GLY A 6 10.93 -10.59 -7.88
N ILE A 7 10.56 -10.89 -6.63
CA ILE A 7 9.54 -11.90 -6.32
C ILE A 7 8.18 -11.53 -6.94
N ASN A 8 7.75 -10.26 -6.80
CA ASN A 8 6.49 -9.79 -7.37
C ASN A 8 6.51 -9.81 -8.91
N SER A 9 7.64 -9.49 -9.54
CA SER A 9 7.81 -9.56 -11.00
C SER A 9 7.54 -10.98 -11.52
N VAL A 10 8.16 -11.97 -10.87
CA VAL A 10 8.00 -13.38 -11.25
C VAL A 10 6.57 -13.84 -11.04
N ALA A 11 5.97 -13.51 -9.87
CA ALA A 11 4.60 -13.89 -9.56
C ALA A 11 3.57 -13.30 -10.54
N ILE A 12 3.72 -12.01 -10.88
CA ILE A 12 2.83 -11.32 -11.82
C ILE A 12 3.05 -11.80 -13.25
N GLY A 13 4.31 -11.97 -13.68
CA GLY A 13 4.62 -12.51 -15.00
C GLY A 13 4.01 -13.89 -15.22
N LEU A 14 4.15 -14.79 -14.23
CA LEU A 14 3.52 -16.11 -14.27
C LEU A 14 1.99 -16.00 -14.33
N ARG A 15 1.38 -15.13 -13.52
CA ARG A 15 -0.07 -14.91 -13.53
C ARG A 15 -0.58 -14.41 -14.87
N ILE A 16 0.12 -13.45 -15.48
CA ILE A 16 -0.23 -12.92 -16.80
C ILE A 16 -0.14 -14.02 -17.84
N LEU A 17 0.96 -14.80 -17.85
CA LEU A 17 1.16 -15.90 -18.79
C LEU A 17 0.04 -16.94 -18.67
N VAL A 18 -0.26 -17.40 -17.46
CA VAL A 18 -1.33 -18.36 -17.20
C VAL A 18 -2.68 -17.81 -17.65
N ARG A 19 -3.00 -16.54 -17.33
CA ARG A 19 -4.32 -15.98 -17.64
C ARG A 19 -4.52 -15.58 -19.11
N THR A 20 -3.46 -15.21 -19.82
CA THR A 20 -3.54 -14.90 -21.25
C THR A 20 -3.42 -16.13 -22.14
N ARG A 21 -2.50 -17.05 -21.83
CA ARG A 21 -2.19 -18.18 -22.73
C ARG A 21 -2.91 -19.47 -22.36
N ILE A 22 -3.05 -19.78 -21.07
CA ILE A 22 -3.60 -21.07 -20.62
C ILE A 22 -5.10 -20.93 -20.36
N SER A 23 -5.49 -20.06 -19.44
CA SER A 23 -6.88 -19.90 -19.00
C SER A 23 -7.71 -18.99 -19.90
N LYS A 24 -7.08 -18.16 -20.74
CA LYS A 24 -7.72 -17.14 -21.60
C LYS A 24 -8.78 -16.30 -20.87
N ALA A 25 -8.51 -15.99 -19.60
CA ALA A 25 -9.42 -15.33 -18.68
C ALA A 25 -8.79 -14.07 -18.09
N PHE A 26 -8.09 -13.29 -18.94
CA PHE A 26 -7.52 -12.02 -18.54
C PHE A 26 -8.63 -11.02 -18.26
N GLY A 27 -8.67 -10.48 -17.05
CA GLY A 27 -9.76 -9.62 -16.61
C GLY A 27 -9.30 -8.30 -16.00
N TYR A 28 -10.27 -7.46 -15.63
CA TYR A 28 -10.04 -6.16 -15.02
C TYR A 28 -9.13 -6.20 -13.78
N ASN A 29 -9.26 -7.23 -12.94
CA ASN A 29 -8.41 -7.39 -11.76
C ASN A 29 -6.93 -7.59 -12.11
N ASP A 30 -6.65 -8.22 -13.25
CA ASP A 30 -5.27 -8.46 -13.70
C ASP A 30 -4.66 -7.16 -14.25
N VAL A 31 -5.46 -6.27 -14.86
CA VAL A 31 -5.03 -4.91 -15.24
C VAL A 31 -4.69 -4.07 -14.01
N ILE A 32 -5.57 -4.04 -13.00
CA ILE A 32 -5.31 -3.28 -11.77
C ILE A 32 -4.04 -3.79 -11.08
N LEU A 33 -3.83 -5.11 -11.06
CA LEU A 33 -2.62 -5.71 -10.50
C LEU A 33 -1.35 -5.24 -11.23
N CYS A 34 -1.39 -5.15 -12.56
CA CYS A 34 -0.26 -4.64 -13.35
C CYS A 34 0.01 -3.16 -13.04
N VAL A 35 -1.05 -2.34 -12.97
CA VAL A 35 -0.93 -0.91 -12.61
C VAL A 35 -0.34 -0.74 -11.22
N ALA A 36 -0.80 -1.51 -10.24
CA ALA A 36 -0.26 -1.50 -8.89
C ALA A 36 1.22 -1.91 -8.85
N PHE A 37 1.62 -2.87 -9.67
CA PHE A 37 3.02 -3.29 -9.76
C PHE A 37 3.92 -2.21 -10.36
N VAL A 38 3.45 -1.50 -11.40
CA VAL A 38 4.16 -0.33 -11.93
C VAL A 38 4.31 0.74 -10.85
N GLY A 39 3.25 1.00 -10.07
CA GLY A 39 3.29 1.91 -8.92
C GLY A 39 4.30 1.50 -7.84
N LEU A 40 4.41 0.20 -7.55
CA LEU A 40 5.42 -0.34 -6.63
C LEU A 40 6.85 -0.12 -7.15
N CYS A 41 7.09 -0.39 -8.44
CA CYS A 41 8.38 -0.15 -9.07
C CYS A 41 8.77 1.33 -9.02
N LEU A 42 7.82 2.22 -9.32
CA LEU A 42 8.01 3.67 -9.25
C LEU A 42 8.32 4.12 -7.82
N THR A 43 7.56 3.66 -6.84
CA THR A 43 7.80 3.96 -5.42
C THR A 43 9.21 3.51 -5.01
N CYS A 44 9.61 2.30 -5.39
CA CYS A 44 10.95 1.79 -5.08
C CYS A 44 12.04 2.64 -5.76
N ALA A 45 11.88 3.01 -7.02
CA ALA A 45 12.85 3.84 -7.74
C ALA A 45 13.02 5.21 -7.09
N MET A 46 11.91 5.85 -6.71
CA MET A 46 11.92 7.15 -6.02
C MET A 46 12.52 7.06 -4.62
N ALA A 47 12.25 5.98 -3.89
CA ALA A 47 12.88 5.72 -2.59
C ALA A 47 14.41 5.50 -2.70
N TYR A 48 14.87 4.76 -3.70
CA TYR A 48 16.31 4.62 -3.95
C TYR A 48 16.93 5.97 -4.32
N GLY A 49 16.25 6.78 -5.13
CA GLY A 49 16.66 8.13 -5.46
C GLY A 49 16.81 9.01 -4.22
N SER A 50 15.80 9.08 -3.35
CA SER A 50 15.86 9.91 -2.14
C SER A 50 17.01 9.49 -1.21
N LEU A 51 17.21 8.19 -1.02
CA LEU A 51 18.32 7.66 -0.21
C LEU A 51 19.70 7.93 -0.85
N ALA A 52 19.82 7.84 -2.17
CA ALA A 52 21.06 8.10 -2.90
C ALA A 52 21.53 9.56 -2.73
N PHE A 53 20.59 10.51 -2.70
CA PHE A 53 20.86 11.92 -2.46
C PHE A 53 20.94 12.29 -0.97
N GLY A 54 20.89 11.31 -0.06
CA GLY A 54 21.18 11.51 1.36
C GLY A 54 19.97 11.89 2.23
N TYR A 55 18.75 11.57 1.81
CA TYR A 55 17.55 11.76 2.65
C TYR A 55 17.69 10.99 3.97
N GLY A 56 17.44 11.66 5.10
CA GLY A 56 17.46 11.04 6.44
C GLY A 56 18.85 10.80 7.05
N ARG A 57 19.93 11.35 6.48
CA ARG A 57 21.29 11.29 7.05
C ARG A 57 21.52 12.48 7.99
N ALA A 58 21.92 12.22 9.24
CA ALA A 58 22.21 13.25 10.25
C ALA A 58 23.37 14.20 9.88
N HIS A 59 24.32 13.74 9.04
CA HIS A 59 25.41 14.56 8.53
C HIS A 59 25.31 14.67 7.00
N THR A 60 25.09 15.89 6.53
CA THR A 60 25.09 16.23 5.12
C THR A 60 26.53 16.21 4.60
N LYS A 61 26.90 15.13 3.89
CA LYS A 61 28.12 15.15 3.08
C LYS A 61 27.99 16.24 2.01
N PRO A 62 29.08 16.90 1.61
CA PRO A 62 29.05 17.95 0.58
C PRO A 62 28.52 17.47 -0.78
N GLU A 63 28.52 16.15 -1.01
CA GLU A 63 27.98 15.51 -2.21
C GLU A 63 26.45 15.34 -2.20
N TYR A 64 25.79 15.56 -1.06
CA TYR A 64 24.34 15.36 -0.92
C TYR A 64 23.55 16.61 -1.28
N ASP A 65 22.66 16.47 -2.26
CA ASP A 65 21.66 17.48 -2.61
C ASP A 65 20.34 17.19 -1.88
N GLN A 66 20.15 17.86 -0.74
CA GLN A 66 18.96 17.73 0.09
C GLN A 66 17.68 18.18 -0.63
N THR A 67 17.77 19.16 -1.53
CA THR A 67 16.62 19.62 -2.31
C THR A 67 16.12 18.51 -3.23
N THR A 68 17.04 17.85 -3.94
CA THR A 68 16.69 16.73 -4.82
C THR A 68 16.24 15.50 -4.01
N ALA A 69 16.89 15.22 -2.87
CA ALA A 69 16.51 14.15 -1.96
C ALA A 69 15.04 14.28 -1.50
N THR A 70 14.63 15.48 -1.07
CA THR A 70 13.26 15.75 -0.62
C THR A 70 12.26 15.66 -1.77
N LYS A 71 12.58 16.15 -2.97
CA LYS A 71 11.69 15.97 -4.16
C LYS A 71 11.39 14.50 -4.43
N PHE A 72 12.43 13.66 -4.46
CA PHE A 72 12.25 12.21 -4.65
C PHE A 72 11.41 11.59 -3.53
N TYR A 73 11.61 12.04 -2.30
CA TYR A 73 10.85 11.54 -1.15
C TYR A 73 9.36 11.90 -1.21
N VAL A 74 9.01 13.14 -1.54
CA VAL A 74 7.61 13.58 -1.68
C VAL A 74 6.91 12.78 -2.78
N VAL A 75 7.55 12.65 -3.94
CA VAL A 75 7.01 11.84 -5.05
C VAL A 75 6.87 10.37 -4.66
N CYS A 76 7.84 9.84 -3.90
CA CYS A 76 7.76 8.49 -3.34
C CYS A 76 6.54 8.32 -2.44
N GLN A 77 6.27 9.26 -1.53
CA GLN A 77 5.12 9.18 -0.63
C GLN A 77 3.79 9.24 -1.38
N ILE A 78 3.64 10.16 -2.34
CA ILE A 78 2.42 10.28 -3.16
C ILE A 78 2.17 8.98 -3.93
N THR A 79 3.20 8.48 -4.61
CA THR A 79 3.09 7.24 -5.39
C THR A 79 2.79 6.03 -4.51
N TYR A 80 3.41 5.97 -3.33
CA TYR A 80 3.15 4.93 -2.34
C TYR A 80 1.69 4.91 -1.90
N LEU A 81 1.14 6.07 -1.50
CA LEU A 81 -0.25 6.17 -1.06
C LEU A 81 -1.22 5.76 -2.16
N ILE A 82 -1.04 6.28 -3.39
CA ILE A 82 -1.87 5.92 -4.54
C ILE A 82 -1.83 4.40 -4.77
N THR A 83 -0.63 3.82 -4.79
CA THR A 83 -0.46 2.38 -5.02
C THR A 83 -1.14 1.56 -3.92
N LEU A 84 -0.96 1.95 -2.66
CA LEU A 84 -1.55 1.29 -1.50
C LEU A 84 -3.08 1.23 -1.61
N PHE A 85 -3.73 2.38 -1.86
CA PHE A 85 -5.19 2.43 -1.96
C PHE A 85 -5.71 1.68 -3.19
N VAL A 86 -5.04 1.78 -4.35
CA VAL A 86 -5.42 1.03 -5.56
C VAL A 86 -5.42 -0.48 -5.32
N VAL A 87 -4.39 -0.99 -4.63
CA VAL A 87 -4.32 -2.42 -4.26
C VAL A 87 -5.48 -2.80 -3.34
N LYS A 88 -5.76 -2.01 -2.30
CA LYS A 88 -6.85 -2.27 -1.35
C LYS A 88 -8.22 -2.25 -2.04
N PHE A 89 -8.44 -1.32 -2.96
CA PHE A 89 -9.65 -1.28 -3.79
C PHE A 89 -9.79 -2.53 -4.67
N SER A 90 -8.69 -2.99 -5.29
CA SER A 90 -8.70 -4.22 -6.09
C SER A 90 -9.17 -5.43 -5.28
N VAL A 91 -8.60 -5.60 -4.08
CA VAL A 91 -8.98 -6.69 -3.16
C VAL A 91 -10.43 -6.57 -2.72
N ALA A 92 -10.88 -5.35 -2.36
CA ALA A 92 -12.26 -5.11 -1.95
C ALA A 92 -13.26 -5.46 -3.07
N ILE A 93 -12.96 -5.12 -4.34
CA ILE A 93 -13.80 -5.46 -5.50
C ILE A 93 -13.86 -6.98 -5.70
N VAL A 94 -12.73 -7.69 -5.56
CA VAL A 94 -12.69 -9.16 -5.66
C VAL A 94 -13.57 -9.79 -4.59
N LEU A 95 -13.43 -9.37 -3.33
CA LEU A 95 -14.24 -9.87 -2.22
C LEU A 95 -15.72 -9.53 -2.39
N TYR A 96 -16.04 -8.36 -2.92
CA TYR A 96 -17.41 -7.93 -3.17
C TYR A 96 -18.10 -8.80 -4.23
N ARG A 97 -17.38 -9.18 -5.29
CA ARG A 97 -17.86 -10.14 -6.29
C ARG A 97 -18.06 -11.54 -5.69
N LEU A 98 -17.19 -11.96 -4.79
CA LEU A 98 -17.28 -13.28 -4.16
C LEU A 98 -18.44 -13.37 -3.16
N ALA A 99 -18.79 -12.26 -2.50
CA ALA A 99 -19.85 -12.19 -1.51
C ALA A 99 -21.28 -12.10 -2.10
N GLU A 100 -21.51 -12.59 -3.31
CA GLU A 100 -22.75 -12.38 -4.09
C GLU A 100 -24.03 -12.72 -3.31
N CYS A 101 -24.02 -13.83 -2.55
CA CYS A 101 -25.17 -14.31 -1.78
C CYS A 101 -25.26 -13.75 -0.33
N ARG A 102 -24.35 -12.87 0.10
CA ARG A 102 -24.28 -12.39 1.49
C ARG A 102 -24.40 -10.87 1.59
N ASN A 103 -25.64 -10.39 1.65
CA ASN A 103 -25.97 -8.97 1.69
C ASN A 103 -25.27 -8.19 2.81
N THR A 104 -25.16 -8.76 4.02
CA THR A 104 -24.45 -8.11 5.14
C THR A 104 -22.98 -7.86 4.82
N ILE A 105 -22.30 -8.85 4.24
CA ILE A 105 -20.89 -8.75 3.85
C ILE A 105 -20.70 -7.72 2.74
N ARG A 106 -21.61 -7.68 1.75
CA ARG A 106 -21.59 -6.67 0.69
C ARG A 106 -21.73 -5.25 1.22
N ARG A 107 -22.61 -5.02 2.20
CA ARG A 107 -22.76 -3.70 2.84
C ARG A 107 -21.49 -3.28 3.59
N ILE A 108 -20.86 -4.21 4.33
CA ILE A 108 -19.58 -3.95 5.02
C ILE A 108 -18.48 -3.60 4.00
N LEU A 109 -18.39 -4.35 2.91
CA LEU A 109 -17.42 -4.09 1.85
C LEU A 109 -17.65 -2.73 1.17
N GLN A 110 -18.90 -2.38 0.88
CA GLN A 110 -19.24 -1.05 0.34
C GLN A 110 -18.82 0.07 1.29
N GLY A 111 -19.15 -0.06 2.58
CA GLY A 111 -18.69 0.88 3.61
C GLY A 111 -17.17 1.01 3.64
N SER A 112 -16.45 -0.12 3.60
CA SER A 112 -14.98 -0.12 3.60
C SER A 112 -14.39 0.56 2.37
N MET A 113 -14.98 0.37 1.18
CA MET A 113 -14.54 1.04 -0.06
C MET A 113 -14.76 2.55 0.00
N ILE A 114 -15.87 3.01 0.57
CA ILE A 114 -16.14 4.45 0.74
C ILE A 114 -15.11 5.06 1.70
N VAL A 115 -14.87 4.43 2.85
CA VAL A 115 -13.88 4.89 3.83
C VAL A 115 -12.48 4.95 3.22
N LEU A 116 -12.06 3.90 2.51
CA LEU A 116 -10.77 3.85 1.82
C LEU A 116 -10.63 4.94 0.75
N GLY A 117 -11.70 5.19 -0.01
CA GLY A 117 -11.70 6.22 -1.06
C GLY A 117 -11.57 7.63 -0.50
N ILE A 118 -12.36 7.95 0.52
CA ILE A 118 -12.32 9.26 1.18
C ILE A 118 -10.95 9.45 1.84
N TRP A 119 -10.53 8.50 2.67
CA TRP A 119 -9.27 8.62 3.41
C TRP A 119 -8.06 8.64 2.49
N GLY A 120 -8.06 7.82 1.43
CA GLY A 120 -6.97 7.79 0.47
C GLY A 120 -6.83 9.10 -0.30
N THR A 121 -7.96 9.70 -0.72
CA THR A 121 -7.95 11.01 -1.37
C THR A 121 -7.43 12.09 -0.43
N VAL A 122 -7.93 12.13 0.81
CA VAL A 122 -7.47 13.09 1.83
C VAL A 122 -5.98 12.95 2.12
N SER A 123 -5.49 11.72 2.28
CA SER A 123 -4.07 11.47 2.60
C SER A 123 -3.15 11.89 1.46
N VAL A 124 -3.53 11.59 0.20
CA VAL A 124 -2.77 12.04 -0.97
C VAL A 124 -2.75 13.56 -1.07
N LEU A 125 -3.88 14.22 -0.81
CA LEU A 125 -3.95 15.69 -0.83
C LEU A 125 -3.11 16.33 0.27
N ILE A 126 -3.12 15.78 1.50
CA ILE A 126 -2.30 16.29 2.61
C ILE A 126 -0.80 16.23 2.25
N VAL A 127 -0.35 15.14 1.64
CA VAL A 127 1.05 15.00 1.23
C VAL A 127 1.38 15.85 0.01
N ALA A 128 0.48 15.88 -0.99
CA ALA A 128 0.70 16.67 -2.20
C ALA A 128 0.68 18.19 -1.94
N LEU A 129 0.00 18.62 -0.87
CA LEU A 129 -0.13 20.01 -0.45
C LEU A 129 0.51 20.25 0.93
N GLU A 130 1.54 19.47 1.27
CA GLU A 130 2.24 19.63 2.55
C GLU A 130 2.86 21.03 2.69
N CYS A 131 3.21 21.67 1.57
CA CYS A 131 3.65 23.07 1.53
C CYS A 131 2.97 23.83 0.39
N LEU A 132 2.73 25.12 0.60
CA LEU A 132 2.13 26.05 -0.35
C LEU A 132 3.04 27.28 -0.51
N PRO A 133 3.71 27.47 -1.66
CA PRO A 133 3.79 26.54 -2.81
C PRO A 133 4.61 25.28 -2.48
N LEU A 134 4.38 24.18 -3.22
CA LEU A 134 5.06 22.90 -3.00
C LEU A 134 6.59 23.01 -3.11
N SER A 135 7.09 24.03 -3.83
CA SER A 135 8.52 24.33 -3.92
C SER A 135 9.20 24.60 -2.58
N VAL A 136 8.45 25.08 -1.59
CA VAL A 136 8.93 25.36 -0.24
C VAL A 136 9.30 24.07 0.50
N ALA A 137 8.67 22.94 0.16
CA ALA A 137 8.99 21.64 0.78
C ALA A 137 10.47 21.25 0.59
N TRP A 138 11.09 21.69 -0.50
CA TRP A 138 12.51 21.45 -0.78
C TRP A 138 13.36 22.74 -0.77
N GLY A 139 12.89 23.78 -0.07
CA GLY A 139 13.64 25.00 0.24
C GLY A 139 13.68 26.05 -0.87
N VAL A 140 12.74 26.02 -1.82
CA VAL A 140 12.68 26.99 -2.93
C VAL A 140 11.46 27.89 -2.79
N GLY A 141 11.72 29.18 -2.53
CA GLY A 141 10.72 30.23 -2.41
C GLY A 141 10.18 30.42 -0.99
N ASP A 142 9.28 31.39 -0.84
CA ASP A 142 8.61 31.69 0.43
C ASP A 142 7.20 31.09 0.46
N GLY A 143 6.79 30.57 1.60
CA GLY A 143 5.45 30.05 1.81
C GLY A 143 5.33 29.31 3.13
N ASN A 144 4.19 28.64 3.31
CA ASN A 144 3.86 27.95 4.55
C ASN A 144 3.76 26.45 4.31
N CYS A 145 4.32 25.69 5.25
CA CYS A 145 4.17 24.25 5.33
C CYS A 145 3.22 23.89 6.47
N VAL A 146 2.51 22.79 6.31
CA VAL A 146 1.69 22.23 7.39
C VAL A 146 2.60 21.75 8.51
N HIS A 147 2.11 21.81 9.75
CA HIS A 147 2.91 21.42 10.90
C HIS A 147 3.31 19.93 10.80
N PRO A 148 4.57 19.54 11.10
CA PRO A 148 5.04 18.16 10.97
C PRO A 148 4.17 17.12 11.70
N ILE A 149 3.53 17.54 12.79
CA ILE A 149 2.59 16.69 13.54
C ILE A 149 1.37 16.25 12.71
N VAL A 150 0.93 17.07 11.75
CA VAL A 150 -0.19 16.74 10.87
C VAL A 150 0.22 15.60 9.94
N LEU A 151 1.42 15.67 9.34
CA LEU A 151 1.96 14.58 8.51
C LEU A 151 2.14 13.30 9.31
N ALA A 152 2.70 13.41 10.53
CA ALA A 152 2.86 12.26 11.42
C ALA A 152 1.50 11.61 11.76
N ASN A 153 0.51 12.42 12.15
CA ASN A 153 -0.83 11.95 12.49
C ASN A 153 -1.54 11.33 11.28
N THR A 154 -1.39 11.91 10.08
CA THR A 154 -1.92 11.32 8.84
C THR A 154 -1.25 9.99 8.53
N GLY A 155 0.06 9.88 8.75
CA GLY A 155 0.80 8.63 8.67
C GLY A 155 0.23 7.58 9.62
N TYR A 156 0.12 7.88 10.93
CA TYR A 156 -0.44 6.96 11.92
C TYR A 156 -1.88 6.55 11.59
N SER A 157 -2.72 7.49 11.16
CA SER A 157 -4.12 7.23 10.83
C SER A 157 -4.26 6.33 9.59
N THR A 158 -3.46 6.60 8.54
CA THR A 158 -3.41 5.76 7.33
C THR A 158 -3.05 4.33 7.66
N SER A 159 -2.14 4.16 8.62
CA SER A 159 -1.63 2.87 9.06
C SER A 159 -2.65 2.09 9.87
N ALA A 160 -3.35 2.77 10.78
CA ALA A 160 -4.46 2.17 11.52
C ALA A 160 -5.55 1.67 10.57
N ILE A 161 -5.89 2.45 9.54
CA ILE A 161 -6.85 2.05 8.50
C ILE A 161 -6.32 0.88 7.67
N ASP A 162 -5.04 0.89 7.31
CA ASP A 162 -4.42 -0.17 6.53
C ASP A 162 -4.47 -1.52 7.26
N ILE A 163 -4.13 -1.52 8.56
CA ILE A 163 -4.22 -2.67 9.45
C ILE A 163 -5.67 -3.13 9.61
N ALA A 164 -6.59 -2.20 9.92
CA ALA A 164 -8.00 -2.53 10.14
C ALA A 164 -8.63 -3.15 8.88
N THR A 165 -8.37 -2.58 7.71
CA THR A 165 -8.85 -3.14 6.43
C THR A 165 -8.15 -4.43 6.06
N GLY A 166 -6.88 -4.61 6.44
CA GLY A 166 -6.17 -5.89 6.31
C GLY A 166 -6.88 -7.02 7.07
N TRP A 167 -7.21 -6.80 8.34
CA TRP A 167 -7.96 -7.77 9.15
C TRP A 167 -9.35 -8.06 8.57
N LEU A 168 -10.06 -7.01 8.16
CA LEU A 168 -11.36 -7.15 7.53
C LEU A 168 -11.27 -8.05 6.29
N PHE A 169 -10.39 -7.73 5.35
CA PHE A 169 -10.24 -8.48 4.09
C PHE A 169 -9.71 -9.89 4.27
N ALA A 170 -8.97 -10.16 5.34
CA ALA A 170 -8.50 -11.50 5.66
C ALA A 170 -9.57 -12.40 6.28
N LEU A 171 -10.42 -11.85 7.16
CA LEU A 171 -11.48 -12.60 7.83
C LEU A 171 -12.66 -12.89 6.91
N LEU A 172 -12.97 -11.99 5.98
CA LEU A 172 -14.07 -12.15 5.03
C LEU A 172 -14.06 -13.45 4.22
N PRO A 173 -12.97 -13.84 3.53
CA PRO A 173 -12.93 -15.08 2.75
C PRO A 173 -13.11 -16.31 3.65
N ILE A 174 -12.59 -16.28 4.88
CA ILE A 174 -12.77 -17.36 5.86
C ILE A 174 -14.27 -17.48 6.22
N ALA A 175 -14.91 -16.37 6.56
CA ALA A 175 -16.33 -16.34 6.88
C ALA A 175 -17.20 -16.78 5.69
N LEU A 176 -16.82 -16.41 4.47
CA LEU A 176 -17.54 -16.76 3.25
C LEU A 176 -17.43 -18.27 2.96
N LEU A 177 -16.25 -18.84 3.13
CA LEU A 177 -15.97 -20.27 2.90
C LEU A 177 -16.46 -21.19 4.03
N TRP A 178 -16.85 -20.65 5.19
CA TRP A 178 -17.26 -21.46 6.34
C TRP A 178 -18.42 -22.43 6.05
N ASN A 179 -19.39 -21.98 5.25
CA ASN A 179 -20.61 -22.74 4.90
C ASN A 179 -20.56 -23.38 3.49
N VAL A 180 -19.46 -23.25 2.77
CA VAL A 180 -19.32 -23.86 1.43
C VAL A 180 -18.77 -25.28 1.60
N GLN A 181 -19.41 -26.25 0.94
CA GLN A 181 -18.99 -27.66 0.91
C GLN A 181 -17.74 -27.83 0.05
N LEU A 182 -16.60 -27.34 0.52
CA LEU A 182 -15.29 -27.63 -0.07
C LEU A 182 -14.67 -28.86 0.60
N ASN A 183 -13.91 -29.63 -0.17
CA ASN A 183 -13.07 -30.70 0.37
C ASN A 183 -12.20 -30.16 1.52
N THR A 184 -12.16 -30.89 2.63
CA THR A 184 -11.46 -30.51 3.86
C THR A 184 -9.98 -30.16 3.62
N THR A 185 -9.31 -30.84 2.69
CA THR A 185 -7.92 -30.57 2.31
C THR A 185 -7.73 -29.19 1.69
N THR A 186 -8.64 -28.77 0.78
CA THR A 186 -8.62 -27.45 0.16
C THR A 186 -8.99 -26.37 1.18
N LYS A 187 -9.96 -26.66 2.06
CA LYS A 187 -10.38 -25.76 3.14
C LYS A 187 -9.22 -25.45 4.09
N VAL A 188 -8.48 -26.47 4.53
CA VAL A 188 -7.30 -26.32 5.39
C VAL A 188 -6.17 -25.55 4.67
N SER A 189 -5.90 -25.84 3.40
CA SER A 189 -4.86 -25.15 2.63
C SER A 189 -5.14 -23.65 2.49
N VAL A 190 -6.40 -23.28 2.21
CA VAL A 190 -6.80 -21.88 2.10
C VAL A 190 -6.70 -21.15 3.44
N ILE A 191 -7.13 -21.79 4.54
CA ILE A 191 -7.03 -21.21 5.88
C ILE A 191 -5.57 -20.98 6.27
N LEU A 192 -4.68 -21.96 6.01
CA LEU A 192 -3.25 -21.83 6.31
C LEU A 192 -2.59 -20.73 5.48
N LEU A 193 -2.85 -20.68 4.18
CA LEU A 193 -2.28 -19.65 3.29
C LEU A 193 -2.74 -18.24 3.68
N LEU A 194 -4.03 -18.06 3.98
CA LEU A 194 -4.57 -16.78 4.42
C LEU A 194 -4.04 -16.40 5.81
N GLY A 195 -4.03 -17.35 6.76
CA GLY A 195 -3.55 -17.12 8.12
C GLY A 195 -2.07 -16.74 8.19
N LEU A 196 -1.20 -17.48 7.49
CA LEU A 196 0.23 -17.15 7.38
C LEU A 196 0.45 -15.77 6.74
N GLY A 197 -0.32 -15.43 5.71
CA GLY A 197 -0.25 -14.13 5.06
C GLY A 197 -0.57 -12.96 6.01
N VAL A 198 -1.59 -13.11 6.85
CA VAL A 198 -1.97 -12.10 7.85
C VAL A 198 -0.91 -11.92 8.91
N LEU A 199 -0.38 -13.03 9.45
CA LEU A 199 0.64 -13.00 10.49
C LEU A 199 1.93 -12.33 9.98
N TYR A 200 2.36 -12.70 8.77
CA TYR A 200 3.53 -12.09 8.14
C TYR A 200 3.34 -10.59 7.91
N TYR A 201 2.20 -10.21 7.33
CA TYR A 201 1.88 -8.81 7.08
C TYR A 201 1.86 -7.99 8.37
N TYR A 202 1.22 -8.49 9.43
CA TYR A 202 1.18 -7.82 10.72
C TYR A 202 2.56 -7.65 11.35
N ALA A 203 3.36 -8.73 11.37
CA ALA A 203 4.72 -8.69 11.90
C ALA A 203 5.59 -7.68 11.15
N ALA A 204 5.47 -7.61 9.83
CA ALA A 204 6.20 -6.66 9.01
C ALA A 204 5.79 -5.20 9.28
N GLU A 205 4.49 -4.93 9.38
CA GLU A 205 3.94 -3.59 9.63
C GLU A 205 4.37 -3.06 11.02
N VAL A 206 4.27 -3.88 12.06
CA VAL A 206 4.65 -3.51 13.44
C VAL A 206 6.16 -3.28 13.54
N SER A 207 6.96 -4.19 12.97
CA SER A 207 8.43 -4.09 12.99
C SER A 207 8.91 -2.84 12.25
N GLY A 208 8.33 -2.54 11.09
CA GLY A 208 8.66 -1.33 10.32
C GLY A 208 8.38 -0.04 11.09
N ARG A 209 7.34 -0.02 11.93
CA ARG A 209 7.02 1.16 12.75
C ARG A 209 7.88 1.29 13.98
N PHE A 210 8.25 0.19 14.63
CA PHE A 210 9.17 0.24 15.75
C PHE A 210 10.48 0.93 15.35
N ILE A 211 11.00 0.58 14.16
CA ILE A 211 12.19 1.19 13.58
C ILE A 211 11.98 2.67 13.21
N ALA A 212 10.80 3.04 12.71
CA ALA A 212 10.48 4.43 12.36
C ALA A 212 10.35 5.32 13.60
N VAL A 213 9.80 4.81 14.70
CA VAL A 213 9.69 5.53 15.98
C VAL A 213 11.07 5.73 16.61
N GLU A 214 11.93 4.71 16.58
CA GLU A 214 13.29 4.80 17.13
C GLU A 214 14.14 5.87 16.42
N ASN A 215 13.99 6.04 15.10
CA ASN A 215 14.68 7.09 14.33
C ASN A 215 14.15 8.52 14.55
N ILE A 216 12.95 8.69 15.14
CA ILE A 216 12.40 10.03 15.45
C ILE A 216 12.88 10.51 16.83
N PHE A 217 13.26 9.58 17.73
CA PHE A 217 13.72 9.87 19.09
C PHE A 217 15.25 9.85 19.26
N SER A 218 16.01 9.67 18.17
CA SER A 218 17.48 9.69 18.16
C SER A 218 18.02 10.86 17.35
#